data_AF-A0A078HDN5-F1
#
_entry.id   AF-A0A078HDN5-F1
#
_cell.length_a   1.000
_cell.length_b   1.000
_cell.length_c   1.000
_cell.angle_alpha   90.00
_cell.angle_beta   90.00
_cell.angle_gamma   90.00
#
_symmetry.space_group_name_H-M   'P 1'
#
loop_
_entity.id
_entity.type
_entity.pdbx_description
1 polymer ?
#
loop_
_entity_poly.entity_id
_entity_poly.type
_entity_poly.pdbx_seq_one_letter_code
_entity_poly.pdbx_strand_id
1 'polypeptide(L)' 'MPTRVWQPGVDMLEEGEELQCDPSAYNSLHGFHVVLTF' A
#
# COMPACT_ATOMS: atom_id res chain seq x y z
N MET A 1 15.70 -1.40 -3.75
CA MET A 1 15.39 -2.57 -2.88
C MET A 1 13.89 -2.72 -2.85
N PRO A 2 13.30 -3.92 -2.95
CA PRO A 2 11.86 -4.08 -2.88
C PRO A 2 11.34 -3.63 -1.51
N THR A 3 10.30 -2.82 -1.50
CA THR A 3 9.62 -2.39 -0.27
C THR A 3 9.02 -3.62 0.41
N ARG A 4 9.36 -3.84 1.68
CA ARG A 4 8.76 -4.91 2.49
C ARG A 4 7.32 -4.47 2.83
N VAL A 5 6.35 -5.18 2.28
CA VAL A 5 4.92 -4.94 2.55
C VAL A 5 4.47 -5.94 3.59
N TRP A 6 3.78 -5.45 4.61
CA TRP A 6 3.25 -6.29 5.68
C TRP A 6 2.15 -7.24 5.15
N GLN A 7 2.19 -8.49 5.58
CA GLN A 7 1.25 -9.54 5.19
C GLN A 7 0.35 -9.98 6.36
N PRO A 8 -0.98 -9.87 6.23
CA PRO A 8 -1.90 -10.30 7.27
C PRO A 8 -1.74 -11.78 7.64
N GLY A 9 -1.59 -12.07 8.93
CA GLY A 9 -1.47 -13.44 9.46
C GLY A 9 -0.13 -14.12 9.21
N VAL A 10 0.79 -13.47 8.50
CA VAL A 10 2.18 -13.93 8.30
C VAL A 10 3.12 -13.04 9.10
N ASP A 11 3.02 -11.73 8.91
CA ASP A 11 3.79 -10.75 9.66
C ASP A 11 3.03 -10.40 10.96
N MET A 12 3.72 -10.49 12.10
CA MET A 12 3.23 -9.99 13.38
C MET A 12 3.73 -8.56 13.57
N LEU A 13 2.88 -7.67 14.08
CA LEU A 13 3.32 -6.34 14.51
C LEU A 13 3.99 -6.47 15.88
N GLU A 14 5.17 -5.90 16.02
CA GLU A 14 5.84 -5.83 17.33
C GLU A 14 5.24 -4.73 18.21
N GLU A 15 5.58 -4.73 19.51
CA GLU A 15 5.07 -3.74 20.46
C GLU A 15 5.54 -2.32 20.05
N GLY A 16 4.59 -1.44 19.76
CA GLY A 16 4.86 -0.08 19.29
C GLY A 16 5.04 0.05 17.78
N GLU A 17 4.88 -1.04 17.02
CA GLU A 17 4.82 -1.00 15.57
C GLU A 17 3.39 -0.74 15.08
N GLU A 18 3.25 0.17 14.12
CA GLU A 18 1.97 0.50 13.48
C GLU A 18 2.05 0.32 11.97
N LEU A 19 0.95 -0.19 11.38
CA LEU A 19 0.80 -0.25 9.94
C LEU A 19 0.70 1.15 9.36
N GLN A 20 1.69 1.53 8.57
CA GLN A 20 1.63 2.76 7.79
C GLN A 20 0.82 2.54 6.52
N CYS A 21 -0.28 3.27 6.37
CA CYS A 21 -1.02 3.39 5.13
C CYS A 21 -0.53 4.65 4.41
N ASP A 22 0.12 4.49 3.24
CA ASP A 22 0.44 5.61 2.37
C ASP A 22 -0.68 5.77 1.31
N PRO A 23 -1.53 6.81 1.43
CA PRO A 23 -2.61 7.04 0.46
C PRO A 23 -2.09 7.35 -0.96
N SER A 24 -0.85 7.84 -1.10
CA SER A 24 -0.24 8.10 -2.40
C SER A 24 0.15 6.82 -3.14
N ALA A 25 0.52 5.77 -2.39
CA ALA A 25 0.71 4.42 -2.93
C ALA A 25 -0.63 3.84 -3.41
N TYR A 26 -1.72 4.06 -2.68
CA TYR A 26 -3.07 3.68 -3.11
C TYR A 26 -3.48 4.40 -4.40
N ASN A 27 -3.22 5.71 -4.48
CA ASN A 27 -3.48 6.52 -5.68
C ASN A 27 -2.62 6.10 -6.88
N SER A 28 -1.41 5.59 -6.66
CA SER A 28 -0.57 5.06 -7.73
C SER A 28 -1.10 3.74 -8.31
N LEU A 29 -1.70 2.89 -7.47
CA LEU A 29 -2.36 1.65 -7.90
C LEU A 29 -3.72 1.91 -8.57
N HIS A 30 -4.48 2.88 -8.07
CA HIS A 30 -5.77 3.30 -8.67
C HIS A 30 -5.63 4.30 -9.82
N GLY A 31 -4.45 4.89 -10.00
CA GLY A 31 -4.11 5.85 -11.06
C GLY A 31 -3.96 5.22 -12.45
N PHE A 32 -4.19 3.92 -12.59
CA PHE A 32 -4.48 3.26 -13.87
C PHE A 32 -5.94 3.44 -14.30
N HIS A 33 -6.59 4.54 -13.92
CA HIS A 33 -7.84 4.96 -14.53
C HIS A 33 -7.50 5.56 -15.90
N VAL A 34 -7.59 4.71 -16.91
CA VAL A 34 -7.62 5.03 -18.33
C VAL A 34 -8.32 6.37 -18.53
N VAL A 35 -7.61 7.32 -19.13
CA VAL A 35 -8.21 8.46 -19.82
C VAL A 35 -9.19 7.88 -20.84
N LEU A 36 -10.47 7.78 -20.46
CA LEU A 36 -11.56 7.75 -21.41
C LEU A 36 -12.00 9.21 -21.56
N THR A 37 -11.37 9.86 -22.52
CA THR A 37 -11.86 11.06 -23.18
C THR A 37 -13.33 10.84 -23.58
N PHE A 38 -14.23 11.67 -23.05
CA PHE A 38 -15.54 11.98 -23.63
C PHE A 38 -15.56 13.48 -23.95
#